data_AF-A0A351AV94-F1
#
_entry.id   AF-A0A351AV94-F1
#
_cell.length_a   1.000
_cell.length_b   1.000
_cell.length_c   1.000
_cell.angle_alpha   90.00
_cell.angle_beta   90.00
_cell.angle_gamma   90.00
#
_symmetry.space_group_name_H-M   'P 1'
#
loop_
_entity.id
_entity.type
_entity.pdbx_description
1 polymer ?
#
loop_
_entity_poly.entity_id
_entity_poly.type
_entity_poly.pdbx_seq_one_letter_code
_entity_poly.pdbx_strand_id
1 'polypeptide(L)' 'MVNTHSPRLRPVYDPCGTVVYSACGSDVCLTIVQGKILYENGRWFTVDVSKAIEDAERLGVPQVLGK' A
#
# COMPACT_ATOMS: atom_id res chain seq x y z
N MET A 1 2.22 -6.95 6.48
CA MET A 1 1.17 -7.96 6.67
C MET A 1 0.01 -7.67 5.73
N VAL A 2 -0.73 -8.71 5.34
CA VAL A 2 -1.85 -8.66 4.39
C VAL A 2 -3.12 -9.19 5.06
N ASN A 3 -4.24 -8.51 4.87
CA ASN A 3 -5.57 -8.91 5.34
C ASN A 3 -6.28 -9.78 4.30
N THR A 4 -6.51 -11.06 4.64
CA THR A 4 -7.15 -12.05 3.76
C THR A 4 -8.67 -12.15 3.94
N HIS A 5 -9.29 -11.26 4.73
CA HIS A 5 -10.75 -11.28 4.93
C HIS A 5 -11.54 -10.65 3.79
N SER A 6 -10.88 -9.91 2.89
CA SER A 6 -11.49 -9.37 1.68
C SER A 6 -12.16 -10.48 0.86
N PRO A 7 -13.39 -10.28 0.36
CA PRO A 7 -14.05 -11.26 -0.52
C PRO A 7 -13.21 -11.66 -1.73
N ARG A 8 -12.36 -10.76 -2.24
CA ARG A 8 -11.48 -11.03 -3.39
C ARG A 8 -10.41 -12.09 -3.12
N LEU A 9 -10.07 -12.31 -1.85
CA LEU A 9 -9.03 -13.25 -1.44
C LEU A 9 -9.62 -14.59 -0.96
N ARG A 10 -10.93 -14.81 -1.07
CA ARG A 10 -11.60 -15.99 -0.53
C ARG A 10 -12.12 -16.92 -1.62
N PRO A 11 -11.96 -18.25 -1.45
CA PRO A 11 -11.20 -18.92 -0.38
C PRO A 11 -9.67 -18.82 -0.59
N VAL A 12 -8.91 -18.94 0.50
CA VAL A 12 -7.43 -19.00 0.44
C VAL A 12 -7.00 -20.47 0.39
N TYR A 13 -6.68 -20.98 -0.81
CA TYR A 13 -6.18 -22.34 -0.98
C TYR A 13 -4.67 -22.46 -0.72
N ASP A 14 -3.91 -21.49 -1.22
CA ASP A 14 -2.47 -21.35 -1.02
C ASP A 14 -2.15 -19.88 -0.68
N PRO A 15 -1.74 -19.57 0.56
CA PRO A 15 -1.43 -18.20 0.97
C PRO A 15 -0.37 -17.52 0.09
N CYS A 16 0.63 -18.26 -0.40
CA CYS A 16 1.69 -17.69 -1.24
C CYS A 16 1.14 -17.29 -2.61
N GLY A 17 0.44 -18.19 -3.29
CA GLY A 17 -0.24 -17.90 -4.55
C GLY A 17 -1.27 -16.78 -4.40
N THR A 18 -2.03 -16.74 -3.30
CA THR A 18 -2.98 -15.66 -3.02
C THR A 18 -2.29 -14.30 -2.91
N VAL A 19 -1.13 -14.21 -2.26
CA VAL A 19 -0.36 -12.95 -2.17
C VAL A 19 0.19 -12.53 -3.53
N VAL A 20 0.70 -13.47 -4.32
CA VAL A 20 1.34 -13.17 -5.62
C VAL A 20 0.31 -12.78 -6.68
N TYR A 21 -0.83 -13.47 -6.73
CA TYR A 21 -1.76 -13.37 -7.85
C TYR A 21 -3.09 -12.69 -7.53
N SER A 22 -3.46 -12.51 -6.27
CA SER A 22 -4.79 -12.00 -5.89
C SER A 22 -4.76 -10.76 -4.99
N ALA A 23 -3.75 -10.62 -4.13
CA ALA A 23 -3.61 -9.47 -3.25
C ALA A 23 -3.27 -8.19 -4.02
N CYS A 24 -3.75 -7.06 -3.52
CA CYS A 24 -3.37 -5.74 -4.00
C CYS A 24 -3.01 -4.80 -2.84
N GLY A 25 -2.61 -3.56 -3.17
CA GLY A 25 -2.17 -2.58 -2.18
C GLY A 25 -3.21 -2.28 -1.08
N SER A 26 -4.52 -2.38 -1.38
CA SER A 26 -5.57 -2.17 -0.38
C SER A 26 -5.67 -3.29 0.65
N ASP A 27 -5.09 -4.46 0.38
CA ASP A 27 -5.11 -5.60 1.29
C ASP A 27 -3.96 -5.52 2.31
N VAL A 28 -3.00 -4.60 2.17
CA VAL A 28 -1.94 -4.38 3.16
C VAL A 28 -2.54 -3.74 4.43
N CYS A 29 -2.31 -4.35 5.60
CA CYS A 29 -2.84 -3.86 6.88
C CYS A 29 -1.77 -3.37 7.86
N LEU A 30 -0.50 -3.74 7.69
CA LEU A 30 0.60 -3.34 8.57
C LEU A 30 1.94 -3.36 7.83
N THR A 31 2.75 -2.30 8.01
CA THR A 31 4.13 -2.22 7.53
C THR A 31 5.05 -1.80 8.66
N ILE A 32 6.07 -2.62 8.96
CA ILE A 32 7.08 -2.38 9.99
C ILE A 32 8.47 -2.42 9.35
N VAL A 33 9.31 -1.45 9.70
CA VAL A 33 10.73 -1.41 9.31
C VAL A 33 11.56 -1.14 10.56
N GLN A 34 12.53 -2.01 10.83
CA GLN A 34 13.42 -1.93 12.02
C GLN A 34 12.67 -1.72 13.34
N GLY A 35 11.54 -2.42 13.54
CA GLY A 35 10.73 -2.33 14.74
C GLY A 35 9.82 -1.09 14.83
N LYS A 36 9.85 -0.18 13.83
CA LYS A 36 8.97 0.98 13.77
C LYS A 36 7.79 0.71 12.82
N ILE A 37 6.58 0.97 13.29
CA ILE A 37 5.37 0.94 12.46
C ILE A 37 5.38 2.16 11.54
N LEU A 38 5.28 1.93 10.22
CA LEU A 38 5.16 2.98 9.21
C LEU A 38 3.70 3.20 8.78
N TYR A 39 2.93 2.12 8.71
CA TYR A 39 1.53 2.09 8.33
C TYR A 39 0.79 1.01 9.10
N GLU A 40 -0.42 1.31 9.59
CA GLU A 40 -1.34 0.33 10.21
C GLU A 40 -2.80 0.73 9.97
N ASN A 41 -3.60 -0.18 9.40
CA ASN A 41 -5.06 -0.04 9.24
C ASN A 41 -5.52 1.34 8.72
N GLY A 42 -4.91 1.81 7.62
CA GLY A 42 -5.24 3.09 7.00
C GLY A 42 -4.55 4.31 7.61
N ARG A 43 -3.83 4.15 8.73
CA ARG A 43 -3.09 5.24 9.40
C ARG A 43 -1.62 5.21 9.00
N TRP A 44 -1.09 6.40 8.73
CA TRP A 44 0.31 6.61 8.36
C TRP A 44 1.05 7.28 9.52
N PHE A 45 2.19 6.71 9.93
CA PHE A 45 2.96 7.20 11.08
C PHE A 45 4.23 7.94 10.69
N THR A 46 4.66 7.82 9.42
CA THR A 46 5.93 8.38 8.95
C THR A 46 5.82 9.13 7.63
N VAL A 47 4.65 9.12 6.98
CA VAL A 47 4.41 9.77 5.69
C VAL A 47 3.25 10.76 5.87
N ASP A 48 3.48 12.00 5.46
CA ASP A 48 2.41 12.97 5.24
C ASP A 48 1.81 12.71 3.85
N VAL A 49 0.64 12.07 3.84
CA VAL A 49 -0.02 11.64 2.59
C VAL A 49 -0.46 12.85 1.76
N SER A 50 -0.97 13.89 2.39
CA SER A 50 -1.44 15.09 1.69
C SER A 50 -0.29 15.79 0.98
N LYS A 51 0.83 15.97 1.69
CA LYS A 51 2.05 16.52 1.09
C LYS A 51 2.61 15.62 -0.01
N ALA A 52 2.62 14.30 0.18
CA ALA A 52 3.13 13.37 -0.83
C ALA A 52 2.32 13.43 -2.14
N ILE A 53 1.00 13.60 -2.05
CA ILE A 53 0.12 13.79 -3.21
C ILE A 53 0.45 15.13 -3.90
N GLU A 54 0.54 16.22 -3.14
CA GLU A 54 0.88 17.54 -3.68
C GLU A 54 2.24 17.53 -4.40
N ASP A 55 3.25 16.92 -3.78
CA ASP A 55 4.58 16.81 -4.37
C ASP A 55 4.57 15.94 -5.64
N ALA A 56 3.77 14.87 -5.68
CA ALA A 56 3.60 14.06 -6.88
C ALA A 56 2.95 14.84 -8.03
N GLU A 57 1.94 15.65 -7.74
CA GLU A 57 1.27 16.50 -8.72
C GLU A 57 2.19 17.64 -9.21
N ARG A 58 2.86 18.33 -8.28
CA ARG A 58 3.69 19.50 -8.59
C ARG A 58 5.01 19.14 -9.26
N LEU A 59 5.65 18.05 -8.84
CA LEU A 59 6.99 17.67 -9.31
C LEU A 59 6.94 16.52 -10.31
N GLY A 60 6.11 15.51 -10.07
CA GLY A 60 6.07 14.29 -10.87
C GLY A 60 5.35 14.45 -12.20
N VAL A 61 4.19 15.11 -12.21
CA VAL A 61 3.37 15.26 -13.42
C VAL A 61 4.11 16.03 -14.55
N PRO A 62 4.78 17.17 -14.31
CA PRO A 62 5.52 17.86 -15.36
C PRO A 62 6.66 17.00 -15.94
N GLN A 63 7.38 16.27 -15.08
CA GLN A 63 8.48 15.38 -15.48
C GLN A 63 8.01 14.24 -16.40
N VAL A 64 6.86 13.64 -16.11
CA VAL A 64 6.32 12.53 -16.92
C VAL A 64 5.71 13.04 -18.23
N LEU A 65 5.08 14.22 -18.21
CA LEU A 65 4.43 14.80 -19.38
C LEU A 65 5.36 15.62 -20.28
N GLY A 66 6.63 15.78 -19.90
CA GLY A 66 7.65 16.48 -20.70
C GLY A 66 7.40 17.97 -20.87
N LYS A 67 6.78 18.63 -19.88
CA LYS A 67 6.55 20.08 -19.85
C LYS A 67 7.35 20.76 -18.75
#